data_AF-A0A7V8V750-F1
#
_entry.id   AF-A0A7V8V750-F1
#
_cell.length_a   1.000
_cell.length_b   1.000
_cell.length_c   1.000
_cell.angle_alpha   90.00
_cell.angle_beta   90.00
_cell.angle_gamma   90.00
#
_symmetry.space_group_name_H-M   'P 1'
#
loop_
_entity.id
_entity.type
_entity.pdbx_description
1 polymer ?
#
loop_
_entity_poly.entity_id
_entity_poly.type
_entity_poly.pdbx_seq_one_letter_code
_entity_poly.pdbx_strand_id
1 'polypeptide(L)'
;MRNNCVPIGLESCLSQPMAFLCLTLGMLSSLLVSKPILAAPPALPQEYRTLAGHLAMPLKTSPDEFEGTGNLAGTLASGHTTLLSLKDIKSSDRQIEYITRQTEASLTGVLQRAERLNALPKPPETGELLANSFIDGFMGNPGGGYARGLEAEQMQTAIKNELYPLFAAMEKLDATHQMLAPVAKKYAANLTYPANRITVDLDESWGSVGPFDWLYVHNQGPVIRDATVVVKLTGADGATRTNVHFIRNWDANTWLYGRYEVGLQALGKSVGNTTVPGVKKVEVTVYSPSFSTAVSHTYEGNARDRDIAKYCKSLTFTGRYQPYVTKRYWPDTKRGVEFTLDGLEGIPRCQVKVTFWKGLLQKTETWEFDYWKRGDKKMFRPKQPLESDPTMATMEISFPGTSYQHHYSYYVTP
;
A
#
# COMPACT_ATOMS: atom_id res chain seq x y z
N MET A 1 29.86 29.57 60.31
CA MET A 1 29.58 31.00 60.57
C MET A 1 28.21 31.28 59.99
N ARG A 2 27.20 31.35 60.88
CA ARG A 2 26.35 32.53 61.13
C ARG A 2 25.49 32.90 59.92
N ASN A 3 24.20 32.54 59.94
CA ASN A 3 23.08 33.31 60.52
C ASN A 3 22.69 34.45 59.56
N ASN A 4 21.44 34.79 59.28
CA ASN A 4 20.12 34.46 59.84
C ASN A 4 19.05 35.13 58.94
N CYS A 5 17.77 34.86 59.29
CA CYS A 5 16.59 35.71 59.10
C CYS A 5 15.62 35.43 57.93
N VAL A 6 14.77 34.42 58.18
CA VAL A 6 13.28 34.42 58.11
C VAL A 6 12.71 35.51 59.08
N PRO A 7 11.41 35.90 59.22
CA PRO A 7 10.11 35.55 58.59
C PRO A 7 9.17 36.76 58.24
N ILE A 8 7.93 36.44 57.82
CA ILE A 8 6.60 36.94 58.30
C ILE A 8 5.69 37.07 57.06
N GLY A 9 4.49 36.51 56.94
CA GLY A 9 3.62 35.77 57.85
C GLY A 9 2.14 36.07 57.52
N LEU A 10 1.26 35.10 57.80
CA LEU A 10 -0.19 35.22 58.12
C LEU A 10 -1.12 35.62 56.95
N GLU A 11 -2.33 35.08 56.73
CA GLU A 11 -3.33 34.35 57.55
C GLU A 11 -4.38 33.74 56.57
N SER A 12 -4.74 32.45 56.67
CA SER A 12 -5.97 31.87 57.28
C SER A 12 -7.31 32.38 56.68
N CYS A 13 -8.26 31.54 56.24
CA CYS A 13 -9.19 30.77 57.08
C CYS A 13 -10.06 29.85 56.17
N LEU A 14 -10.12 28.53 56.46
CA LEU A 14 -11.24 27.80 57.12
C LEU A 14 -12.53 27.73 56.29
N SER A 15 -13.10 26.55 55.96
CA SER A 15 -13.58 25.56 56.94
C SER A 15 -13.73 24.12 56.39
N GLN A 16 -13.35 23.14 57.22
CA GLN A 16 -13.84 21.73 57.28
C GLN A 16 -15.02 21.67 58.33
N PRO A 17 -15.53 20.55 58.93
CA PRO A 17 -15.14 19.11 58.88
C PRO A 17 -16.28 18.05 59.06
N MET A 18 -15.92 16.75 59.09
CA MET A 18 -16.26 15.67 60.06
C MET A 18 -15.71 14.32 59.51
N ALA A 19 -14.71 13.59 60.09
CA ALA A 19 -14.54 12.88 61.38
C ALA A 19 -15.54 11.70 61.56
N PHE A 20 -15.17 10.41 61.72
CA PHE A 20 -14.44 9.71 62.81
C PHE A 20 -13.99 8.29 62.31
N LEU A 21 -12.74 7.82 62.42
CA LEU A 21 -12.00 7.14 63.52
C LEU A 21 -12.56 5.79 64.06
N CYS A 22 -11.86 4.67 63.82
CA CYS A 22 -11.13 3.92 64.87
C CYS A 22 -10.32 2.72 64.34
N LEU A 23 -9.11 2.57 64.89
CA LEU A 23 -8.11 1.50 64.70
C LEU A 23 -8.36 0.29 65.60
N THR A 24 -7.96 -0.90 65.16
CA THR A 24 -7.07 -1.80 65.93
C THR A 24 -6.24 -2.71 65.01
N LEU A 25 -4.96 -2.90 65.38
CA LEU A 25 -3.99 -3.81 64.77
C LEU A 25 -4.25 -5.27 65.17
N GLY A 26 -3.95 -6.20 64.27
CA GLY A 26 -3.74 -7.63 64.56
C GLY A 26 -3.04 -8.32 63.39
N MET A 27 -1.78 -8.71 63.59
CA MET A 27 -0.91 -9.36 62.61
C MET A 27 -1.30 -10.81 62.27
N LEU A 28 -0.94 -11.20 61.03
CA LEU A 28 -0.53 -12.55 60.57
C LEU A 28 -1.54 -13.71 60.71
N SER A 29 -2.13 -14.11 59.58
CA SER A 29 -1.88 -15.43 58.97
C SER A 29 -2.62 -15.59 57.63
N SER A 30 -1.84 -15.86 56.60
CA SER A 30 -2.17 -16.45 55.30
C SER A 30 -3.51 -17.19 55.19
N LEU A 31 -4.33 -16.85 54.17
CA LEU A 31 -5.13 -17.79 53.36
C LEU A 31 -5.69 -17.08 52.11
N LEU A 32 -5.05 -17.38 50.97
CA LEU A 32 -5.60 -17.41 49.60
C LEU A 32 -6.50 -16.25 49.15
N VAL A 33 -5.88 -15.15 48.70
CA VAL A 33 -6.48 -14.31 47.65
C VAL A 33 -6.44 -15.13 46.36
N SER A 34 -7.58 -15.73 46.00
CA SER A 34 -7.81 -16.26 44.68
C SER A 34 -7.65 -15.12 43.68
N LYS A 35 -6.55 -15.14 42.92
CA LYS A 35 -6.42 -14.33 41.70
C LYS A 35 -7.70 -14.57 40.88
N PRO A 36 -8.34 -13.53 40.30
CA PRO A 36 -9.36 -13.78 39.32
C PRO A 36 -8.69 -14.61 38.22
N ILE A 37 -9.12 -15.87 38.08
CA ILE A 37 -8.80 -16.67 36.91
C ILE A 37 -9.41 -15.88 35.76
N LEU A 38 -8.59 -15.12 35.03
CA LEU A 38 -9.01 -14.61 33.73
C LEU A 38 -9.46 -15.83 32.95
N ALA A 39 -10.76 -15.95 32.71
CA ALA A 39 -11.29 -16.99 31.84
C ALA A 39 -10.52 -16.91 30.52
N ALA A 40 -10.04 -18.06 30.04
CA ALA A 40 -9.38 -18.13 28.74
C ALA A 40 -10.31 -17.49 27.69
N PRO A 41 -9.79 -16.72 26.72
CA PRO A 41 -10.61 -16.16 25.66
C PRO A 41 -11.44 -17.27 25.01
N PRO A 42 -12.73 -17.04 24.71
CA PRO A 42 -13.54 -18.02 24.02
C PRO A 42 -12.86 -18.38 22.69
N ALA A 43 -12.88 -19.67 22.33
CA ALA A 43 -12.33 -20.12 21.07
C ALA A 43 -12.98 -19.36 19.91
N LEU A 44 -12.18 -19.02 18.89
CA LEU A 44 -12.70 -18.34 17.71
C LEU A 44 -13.75 -19.23 17.01
N PRO A 45 -14.97 -18.74 16.73
CA PRO A 45 -16.03 -19.55 16.14
C PRO A 45 -15.63 -20.07 14.75
N GLN A 46 -16.10 -21.28 14.41
CA GLN A 46 -15.80 -21.88 13.10
C GLN A 46 -16.42 -21.06 11.96
N GLU A 47 -17.57 -20.46 12.22
CA GLU A 47 -18.29 -19.53 11.35
C GLU A 47 -17.42 -18.34 10.99
N TYR A 48 -16.71 -17.77 11.98
CA TYR A 48 -15.76 -16.68 11.74
C TYR A 48 -14.59 -17.15 10.87
N ARG A 49 -14.02 -18.33 11.15
CA ARG A 49 -12.90 -18.87 10.37
C ARG A 49 -13.26 -19.04 8.89
N THR A 50 -14.47 -19.55 8.62
CA THR A 50 -14.97 -19.71 7.24
C THR A 50 -15.19 -18.35 6.59
N LEU A 51 -15.87 -17.41 7.28
CA LEU A 51 -16.12 -16.06 6.79
C LEU A 51 -14.80 -15.32 6.48
N ALA A 52 -13.87 -15.29 7.44
CA ALA A 52 -12.58 -14.62 7.30
C ALA A 52 -11.69 -15.29 6.24
N GLY A 53 -11.76 -16.62 6.09
CA GLY A 53 -11.04 -17.34 5.04
C GLY A 53 -11.46 -16.97 3.61
N HIS A 54 -12.69 -16.47 3.44
CA HIS A 54 -13.20 -16.01 2.15
C HIS A 54 -13.11 -14.49 1.95
N LEU A 55 -13.25 -13.71 3.02
CA LEU A 55 -13.36 -12.25 2.95
C LEU A 55 -12.04 -11.53 3.23
N ALA A 56 -11.14 -12.10 4.02
CA ALA A 56 -9.86 -11.47 4.35
C ALA A 56 -8.88 -11.53 3.16
N MET A 57 -7.96 -10.56 3.11
CA MET A 57 -6.91 -10.54 2.10
C MET A 57 -5.88 -11.63 2.39
N PRO A 58 -5.42 -12.37 1.37
CA PRO A 58 -4.45 -13.42 1.57
C PRO A 58 -3.10 -12.84 1.99
N LEU A 59 -2.41 -13.57 2.86
CA LEU A 59 -0.98 -13.48 3.03
C LEU A 59 -0.37 -14.79 2.53
N LYS A 60 0.69 -14.72 1.73
CA LYS A 60 1.33 -15.86 1.07
C LYS A 60 2.73 -16.12 1.62
N THR A 61 3.29 -17.30 1.35
CA THR A 61 4.66 -17.64 1.76
C THR A 61 5.74 -17.14 0.81
N SER A 62 5.35 -16.67 -0.38
CA SER A 62 6.24 -16.01 -1.34
C SER A 62 5.47 -14.96 -2.14
N PRO A 63 6.11 -13.84 -2.56
CA PRO A 63 5.56 -12.91 -3.55
C PRO A 63 5.12 -13.59 -4.86
N ASP A 64 5.81 -14.65 -5.28
CA ASP A 64 5.53 -15.35 -6.54
C ASP A 64 4.19 -16.12 -6.53
N GLU A 65 3.61 -16.38 -5.35
CA GLU A 65 2.31 -17.03 -5.19
C GLU A 65 1.13 -16.09 -5.45
N PHE A 66 1.38 -14.80 -5.59
CA PHE A 66 0.37 -13.86 -6.03
C PHE A 66 0.25 -13.98 -7.56
N GLU A 67 -0.60 -14.91 -8.00
CA GLU A 67 -0.91 -15.13 -9.42
C GLU A 67 -1.22 -13.80 -10.14
N GLY A 68 -0.85 -13.75 -11.43
CA GLY A 68 -1.36 -12.73 -12.35
C GLY A 68 -2.90 -12.79 -12.40
N THR A 69 -3.54 -11.68 -12.75
CA THR A 69 -5.01 -11.57 -12.80
C THR A 69 -5.62 -12.78 -13.50
N GLY A 70 -6.29 -13.65 -12.73
CA GLY A 70 -7.01 -14.79 -13.27
C GLY A 70 -8.04 -14.30 -14.30
N ASN A 71 -8.31 -15.12 -15.32
CA ASN A 71 -9.34 -14.75 -16.30
C ASN A 71 -10.71 -14.57 -15.61
N LEU A 72 -11.58 -13.75 -16.20
CA LEU A 72 -12.89 -13.44 -15.62
C LEU A 72 -13.68 -14.70 -15.21
N ALA A 73 -13.63 -15.76 -16.01
CA ALA A 73 -14.35 -17.00 -15.74
C ALA A 73 -13.89 -17.67 -14.42
N GLY A 74 -12.58 -17.71 -14.16
CA GLY A 74 -12.03 -18.20 -12.91
C GLY A 74 -12.44 -17.35 -11.71
N THR A 75 -12.43 -16.02 -11.88
CA THR A 75 -12.87 -15.07 -10.85
C THR A 75 -14.35 -15.26 -10.51
N LEU A 76 -15.22 -15.38 -11.51
CA LEU A 76 -16.65 -15.64 -11.31
C LEU A 76 -16.92 -16.99 -10.64
N ALA A 77 -16.24 -18.06 -11.06
CA ALA A 77 -16.38 -19.38 -10.46
C ALA A 77 -15.96 -19.40 -8.98
N SER A 78 -14.83 -18.76 -8.65
CA SER A 78 -14.36 -18.60 -7.27
C SER A 78 -15.35 -17.79 -6.42
N GLY A 79 -15.93 -16.73 -6.99
CA GLY A 79 -16.95 -15.93 -6.32
C GLY A 79 -18.24 -16.70 -6.05
N HIS A 80 -18.74 -17.49 -7.02
CA HIS A 80 -19.91 -18.36 -6.82
C HIS A 80 -19.66 -19.43 -5.75
N THR A 81 -18.46 -20.03 -5.74
CA THR A 81 -18.06 -21.00 -4.70
C THR A 81 -18.05 -20.35 -3.32
N THR A 82 -17.51 -19.13 -3.22
CA THR A 82 -17.52 -18.35 -1.98
C THR A 82 -18.94 -18.04 -1.53
N LEU A 83 -19.83 -17.68 -2.45
CA LEU A 83 -21.23 -17.39 -2.14
C LEU A 83 -21.96 -18.61 -1.54
N LEU A 84 -21.69 -19.81 -2.05
CA LEU A 84 -22.23 -21.05 -1.48
C LEU A 84 -21.73 -21.27 -0.06
N SER A 85 -20.42 -21.15 0.18
CA SER A 85 -19.84 -21.28 1.52
C SER A 85 -20.44 -20.29 2.52
N LEU A 86 -20.71 -19.05 2.11
CA LEU A 86 -21.28 -18.02 2.97
C LEU A 86 -22.73 -18.32 3.37
N LYS A 87 -23.54 -18.89 2.46
CA LYS A 87 -24.94 -19.25 2.73
C LYS A 87 -25.08 -20.36 3.78
N ASP A 88 -24.06 -21.19 3.92
CA ASP A 88 -24.03 -22.28 4.90
C ASP A 88 -23.65 -21.80 6.31
N ILE A 89 -23.15 -20.57 6.45
CA ILE A 89 -22.79 -20.00 7.76
C ILE A 89 -24.07 -19.65 8.53
N LYS A 90 -24.21 -20.26 9.71
CA LYS A 90 -25.26 -19.95 10.69
C LYS A 90 -24.61 -19.63 12.02
N SER A 91 -24.57 -18.36 12.40
CA SER A 91 -23.88 -17.92 13.61
C SER A 91 -24.85 -17.42 14.68
N SER A 92 -24.59 -17.78 15.93
CA SER A 92 -25.26 -17.18 17.10
C SER A 92 -24.68 -15.79 17.44
N ASP A 93 -23.47 -15.48 16.97
CA ASP A 93 -22.91 -14.13 17.03
C ASP A 93 -23.55 -13.25 15.95
N ARG A 94 -24.30 -12.23 16.41
CA ARG A 94 -25.00 -11.26 15.55
C ARG A 94 -24.07 -10.48 14.62
N GLN A 95 -22.82 -10.23 15.01
CA GLN A 95 -21.87 -9.53 14.14
C GLN A 95 -21.41 -10.43 12.99
N ILE A 96 -21.07 -11.70 13.28
CA ILE A 96 -20.72 -12.67 12.23
C ILE A 96 -21.90 -12.88 11.27
N GLU A 97 -23.11 -13.05 11.81
CA GLU A 97 -24.33 -13.20 11.00
C GLU A 97 -24.58 -11.95 10.12
N TYR A 98 -24.44 -10.75 10.68
CA TYR A 98 -24.60 -9.51 9.93
C TYR A 98 -23.57 -9.38 8.81
N ILE A 99 -22.28 -9.60 9.10
CA ILE A 99 -21.20 -9.50 8.10
C ILE A 99 -21.41 -10.53 6.99
N THR A 100 -21.79 -11.76 7.35
CA THR A 100 -22.09 -12.83 6.39
C THR A 100 -23.19 -12.40 5.42
N ARG A 101 -24.33 -11.91 5.93
CA ARG A 101 -25.45 -11.45 5.07
C ARG A 101 -25.08 -10.28 4.18
N GLN A 102 -24.34 -9.30 4.71
CA GLN A 102 -23.89 -8.15 3.92
C GLN A 102 -22.88 -8.57 2.83
N THR A 103 -22.00 -9.51 3.15
CA THR A 103 -21.03 -10.07 2.21
C THR A 103 -21.76 -10.85 1.10
N GLU A 104 -22.72 -11.71 1.46
CA GLU A 104 -23.53 -12.47 0.50
C GLU A 104 -24.27 -11.54 -0.47
N ALA A 105 -24.96 -10.51 0.05
CA ALA A 105 -25.71 -9.56 -0.76
C ALA A 105 -24.79 -8.75 -1.70
N SER A 106 -23.65 -8.30 -1.18
CA SER A 106 -22.71 -7.49 -1.97
C SER A 106 -21.96 -8.32 -3.01
N LEU A 107 -21.54 -9.54 -2.68
CA LEU A 107 -20.90 -10.47 -3.61
C LEU A 107 -21.87 -10.91 -4.71
N THR A 108 -23.13 -11.19 -4.37
CA THR A 108 -24.18 -11.44 -5.37
C THR A 108 -24.31 -10.27 -6.34
N GLY A 109 -24.30 -9.04 -5.81
CA GLY A 109 -24.31 -7.82 -6.62
C GLY A 109 -23.09 -7.72 -7.55
N VAL A 110 -21.88 -7.97 -7.04
CA VAL A 110 -20.65 -7.97 -7.86
C VAL A 110 -20.73 -8.99 -8.99
N LEU A 111 -21.09 -10.25 -8.68
CA LEU A 111 -21.14 -11.33 -9.66
C LEU A 111 -22.16 -11.06 -10.76
N GLN A 112 -23.39 -10.65 -10.41
CA GLN A 112 -24.43 -10.32 -11.39
C GLN A 112 -24.03 -9.17 -12.32
N ARG A 113 -23.34 -8.14 -11.79
CA ARG A 113 -22.91 -6.99 -12.59
C ARG A 113 -21.72 -7.33 -13.48
N ALA A 114 -20.77 -8.11 -12.98
CA ALA A 114 -19.66 -8.62 -13.78
C ALA A 114 -20.14 -9.50 -14.94
N GLU A 115 -21.12 -10.38 -14.69
CA GLU A 115 -21.76 -11.21 -15.72
C GLU A 115 -22.49 -10.35 -16.77
N ARG A 116 -23.23 -9.32 -16.35
CA ARG A 116 -23.91 -8.39 -17.27
C ARG A 116 -22.94 -7.58 -18.11
N LEU A 117 -21.85 -7.08 -17.51
CA LEU A 117 -20.79 -6.38 -18.24
C LEU A 117 -20.15 -7.28 -19.30
N ASN A 118 -19.90 -8.55 -18.97
CA ASN A 118 -19.35 -9.52 -19.90
C ASN A 118 -20.33 -9.89 -21.04
N ALA A 119 -21.64 -9.77 -20.80
CA ALA A 119 -22.68 -10.02 -21.79
C ALA A 119 -22.98 -8.80 -22.69
N LEU A 120 -22.40 -7.62 -22.44
CA LEU A 120 -22.60 -6.46 -23.29
C LEU A 120 -22.01 -6.70 -24.71
N PRO A 121 -22.64 -6.17 -25.78
CA PRO A 121 -22.12 -6.28 -27.14
C PRO A 121 -20.67 -5.79 -27.21
N LYS A 122 -19.76 -6.61 -27.74
CA LYS A 122 -18.35 -6.26 -27.92
C LYS A 122 -18.21 -5.39 -29.19
N PRO A 123 -17.34 -4.36 -29.22
CA PRO A 123 -17.21 -3.50 -30.40
C PRO A 123 -16.81 -4.32 -31.63
N PRO A 124 -17.50 -4.19 -32.78
CA PRO A 124 -17.09 -4.87 -33.99
C PRO A 124 -15.78 -4.28 -34.52
N GLU A 125 -14.86 -5.15 -34.95
CA GLU A 125 -13.65 -4.87 -35.75
C GLU A 125 -12.34 -4.40 -35.09
N THR A 126 -12.18 -4.50 -33.77
CA THR A 126 -10.83 -4.37 -33.17
C THR A 126 -10.58 -5.40 -32.07
N GLY A 127 -10.68 -6.68 -32.45
CA GLY A 127 -10.11 -7.82 -31.73
C GLY A 127 -10.78 -8.18 -30.40
N GLU A 128 -11.03 -9.48 -30.18
CA GLU A 128 -11.31 -10.06 -28.87
C GLU A 128 -10.36 -9.55 -27.77
N LEU A 129 -9.15 -9.12 -28.16
CA LEU A 129 -8.16 -8.46 -27.33
C LEU A 129 -8.67 -7.21 -26.63
N LEU A 130 -9.47 -6.31 -27.22
CA LEU A 130 -9.92 -5.08 -26.56
C LEU A 130 -11.09 -5.31 -25.58
N ALA A 131 -11.99 -6.23 -25.90
CA ALA A 131 -13.07 -6.58 -24.97
C ALA A 131 -12.55 -7.39 -23.78
N ASN A 132 -11.62 -8.33 -24.03
CA ASN A 132 -10.93 -9.05 -22.96
C ASN A 132 -10.01 -8.10 -22.20
N SER A 133 -9.20 -7.25 -22.83
CA SER A 133 -8.37 -6.27 -22.11
C SER A 133 -9.12 -5.07 -21.50
N PHE A 134 -10.38 -4.81 -21.87
CA PHE A 134 -11.23 -3.86 -21.15
C PHE A 134 -11.80 -4.48 -19.87
N ILE A 135 -12.18 -5.76 -19.90
CA ILE A 135 -12.67 -6.50 -18.71
C ILE A 135 -11.51 -6.95 -17.81
N ASP A 136 -10.43 -7.44 -18.39
CA ASP A 136 -9.18 -7.80 -17.74
C ASP A 136 -8.42 -6.53 -17.29
N GLY A 137 -8.47 -5.44 -18.06
CA GLY A 137 -7.97 -4.10 -17.67
C GLY A 137 -8.91 -3.35 -16.73
N PHE A 138 -10.19 -3.70 -16.64
CA PHE A 138 -11.03 -3.29 -15.51
C PHE A 138 -10.57 -3.96 -14.21
N MET A 139 -9.91 -5.11 -14.31
CA MET A 139 -9.14 -5.73 -13.22
C MET A 139 -7.64 -5.37 -13.24
N GLY A 140 -7.18 -4.41 -14.08
CA GLY A 140 -5.73 -4.22 -14.31
C GLY A 140 -5.21 -2.96 -15.05
N ASN A 141 -6.01 -1.90 -15.29
CA ASN A 141 -5.74 -0.56 -15.86
C ASN A 141 -6.76 -0.15 -16.97
N PRO A 142 -7.64 0.85 -16.75
CA PRO A 142 -8.78 1.17 -17.63
C PRO A 142 -8.50 2.24 -18.71
N GLY A 143 -7.23 2.58 -18.97
CA GLY A 143 -6.86 3.65 -19.89
C GLY A 143 -6.77 3.22 -21.36
N GLY A 144 -7.90 3.13 -22.07
CA GLY A 144 -7.91 2.88 -23.52
C GLY A 144 -9.25 3.26 -24.16
N GLY A 145 -9.28 4.41 -24.83
CA GLY A 145 -10.51 5.10 -25.22
C GLY A 145 -11.24 4.53 -26.44
N TYR A 146 -12.46 5.03 -26.67
CA TYR A 146 -13.11 5.03 -27.98
C TYR A 146 -14.01 6.26 -28.16
N ALA A 147 -13.88 6.89 -29.32
CA ALA A 147 -14.80 7.88 -29.85
C ALA A 147 -15.32 7.39 -31.21
N ARG A 148 -16.65 7.26 -31.35
CA ARG A 148 -17.50 7.72 -32.47
C ARG A 148 -18.89 7.04 -32.47
N GLY A 149 -19.96 7.85 -32.53
CA GLY A 149 -21.34 7.45 -32.88
C GLY A 149 -22.36 7.37 -31.73
N LEU A 150 -23.65 7.51 -32.04
CA LEU A 150 -24.79 7.35 -31.13
C LEU A 150 -24.80 5.95 -30.46
N GLU A 151 -24.37 4.93 -31.19
CA GLU A 151 -24.21 3.55 -30.69
C GLU A 151 -23.10 3.44 -29.64
N ALA A 152 -22.00 4.19 -29.82
CA ALA A 152 -20.92 4.25 -28.82
C ALA A 152 -21.38 4.99 -27.56
N GLU A 153 -22.21 6.03 -27.66
CA GLU A 153 -22.80 6.72 -26.51
C GLU A 153 -23.78 5.82 -25.74
N GLN A 154 -24.62 5.05 -26.46
CA GLN A 154 -25.52 4.06 -25.85
C GLN A 154 -24.73 2.95 -25.15
N MET A 155 -23.66 2.45 -25.78
CA MET A 155 -22.78 1.44 -25.20
C MET A 155 -22.03 1.98 -23.98
N GLN A 156 -21.52 3.21 -24.03
CA GLN A 156 -20.92 3.88 -22.87
C GLN A 156 -21.93 4.05 -21.73
N THR A 157 -23.18 4.38 -22.05
CA THR A 157 -24.24 4.51 -21.05
C THR A 157 -24.57 3.15 -20.43
N ALA A 158 -24.69 2.08 -21.22
CA ALA A 158 -24.90 0.73 -20.72
C ALA A 158 -23.76 0.26 -19.81
N ILE A 159 -22.51 0.52 -20.20
CA ILE A 159 -21.33 0.23 -19.37
C ILE A 159 -21.40 1.01 -18.06
N LYS A 160 -21.62 2.33 -18.10
CA LYS A 160 -21.73 3.15 -16.89
C LYS A 160 -22.84 2.67 -15.95
N ASN A 161 -23.98 2.27 -16.50
CA ASN A 161 -25.14 1.76 -15.73
C ASN A 161 -24.83 0.47 -14.98
N GLU A 162 -23.88 -0.34 -15.45
CA GLU A 162 -23.43 -1.55 -14.76
C GLU A 162 -22.21 -1.29 -13.87
N LEU A 163 -21.31 -0.37 -14.25
CA LEU A 163 -20.10 -0.03 -13.48
C LEU A 163 -20.40 0.69 -12.16
N TYR A 164 -21.31 1.68 -12.13
CA TYR A 164 -21.60 2.40 -10.88
C TYR A 164 -22.15 1.48 -9.78
N PRO A 165 -23.16 0.63 -10.05
CA PRO A 165 -23.63 -0.34 -9.06
C PRO A 165 -22.57 -1.38 -8.68
N LEU A 166 -21.71 -1.79 -9.62
CA LEU A 166 -20.60 -2.69 -9.34
C LEU A 166 -19.63 -2.06 -8.33
N PHE A 167 -19.20 -0.82 -8.55
CA PHE A 167 -18.34 -0.10 -7.62
C PHE A 167 -18.98 0.06 -6.24
N ALA A 168 -20.26 0.42 -6.18
CA ALA A 168 -20.98 0.51 -4.92
C ALA A 168 -21.05 -0.86 -4.19
N ALA A 169 -21.15 -1.98 -4.93
CA ALA A 169 -21.11 -3.31 -4.33
C ALA A 169 -19.71 -3.69 -3.84
N MET A 170 -18.65 -3.31 -4.57
CA MET A 170 -17.26 -3.48 -4.13
C MET A 170 -16.92 -2.65 -2.89
N GLU A 171 -17.36 -1.39 -2.83
CA GLU A 171 -17.22 -0.53 -1.65
C GLU A 171 -17.91 -1.13 -0.42
N LYS A 172 -19.08 -1.76 -0.59
CA LYS A 172 -19.76 -2.48 0.49
C LYS A 172 -19.00 -3.74 0.91
N LEU A 173 -18.46 -4.51 -0.03
CA LEU A 173 -17.60 -5.66 0.29
C LEU A 173 -16.36 -5.21 1.09
N ASP A 174 -15.72 -4.12 0.68
CA ASP A 174 -14.59 -3.54 1.39
C ASP A 174 -14.96 -3.10 2.82
N ALA A 175 -16.12 -2.45 2.99
CA ALA A 175 -16.63 -2.10 4.30
C ALA A 175 -16.87 -3.35 5.19
N THR A 176 -17.48 -4.41 4.64
CA THR A 176 -17.70 -5.66 5.37
C THR A 176 -16.39 -6.37 5.74
N HIS A 177 -15.39 -6.32 4.87
CA HIS A 177 -14.07 -6.84 5.12
C HIS A 177 -13.41 -6.18 6.35
N GLN A 178 -13.52 -4.85 6.47
CA GLN A 178 -13.00 -4.13 7.63
C GLN A 178 -13.72 -4.49 8.95
N MET A 179 -14.96 -4.99 8.88
CA MET A 179 -15.71 -5.44 10.06
C MET A 179 -15.21 -6.78 10.64
N LEU A 180 -14.32 -7.51 9.96
CA LEU A 180 -13.69 -8.72 10.50
C LEU A 180 -12.84 -8.43 11.75
N ALA A 181 -12.19 -7.26 11.79
CA ALA A 181 -11.30 -6.85 12.87
C ALA A 181 -11.99 -6.74 14.25
N PRO A 182 -13.10 -6.00 14.41
CA PRO A 182 -13.79 -5.91 15.70
C PRO A 182 -14.33 -7.27 16.18
N VAL A 183 -14.74 -8.17 15.27
CA VAL A 183 -15.14 -9.53 15.65
C VAL A 183 -13.93 -10.32 16.16
N ALA A 184 -12.81 -10.34 15.44
CA ALA A 184 -11.59 -11.01 15.90
C ALA A 184 -11.16 -10.53 17.28
N LYS A 185 -11.19 -9.22 17.51
CA LYS A 185 -10.83 -8.59 18.79
C LYS A 185 -11.65 -9.12 19.96
N LYS A 186 -12.94 -9.45 19.78
CA LYS A 186 -13.82 -10.01 20.83
C LYS A 186 -13.33 -11.38 21.34
N TYR A 187 -12.71 -12.17 20.46
CA TYR A 187 -12.25 -13.53 20.74
C TYR A 187 -10.73 -13.61 20.97
N ALA A 188 -10.04 -12.48 20.91
CA ALA A 188 -8.59 -12.42 20.99
C ALA A 188 -8.08 -12.43 22.43
N ALA A 189 -6.84 -12.86 22.63
CA ALA A 189 -6.14 -12.61 23.88
C ALA A 189 -5.97 -11.10 24.12
N ASN A 190 -5.77 -10.70 25.37
CA ASN A 190 -5.41 -9.32 25.68
C ASN A 190 -4.13 -8.93 24.93
N LEU A 191 -4.05 -7.66 24.51
CA LEU A 191 -2.86 -7.14 23.85
C LEU A 191 -1.67 -7.23 24.83
N THR A 192 -0.71 -8.08 24.49
CA THR A 192 0.55 -8.18 25.21
C THR A 192 1.58 -7.27 24.55
N TYR A 193 2.14 -6.35 25.33
CA TYR A 193 3.39 -5.65 25.00
C TYR A 193 4.56 -6.50 25.53
N PRO A 194 5.64 -6.78 24.77
CA PRO A 194 6.20 -5.95 23.72
C PRO A 194 6.35 -6.61 22.32
N ALA A 195 6.40 -5.72 21.34
CA ALA A 195 6.31 -5.83 19.88
C ALA A 195 7.38 -6.67 19.15
N ASN A 196 8.13 -7.54 19.84
CA ASN A 196 9.35 -8.14 19.28
C ASN A 196 9.05 -9.40 18.46
N ARG A 197 7.91 -10.06 18.72
CA ARG A 197 7.56 -11.31 18.03
C ARG A 197 7.18 -11.10 16.58
N ILE A 198 6.55 -9.96 16.26
CA ILE A 198 6.09 -9.67 14.91
C ILE A 198 7.00 -8.60 14.31
N THR A 199 7.74 -8.95 13.28
CA THR A 199 8.49 -7.97 12.47
C THR A 199 7.65 -7.56 11.28
N VAL A 200 7.69 -6.28 10.94
CA VAL A 200 6.97 -5.71 9.80
C VAL A 200 7.97 -4.94 8.96
N ASP A 201 7.89 -5.13 7.65
CA ASP A 201 8.57 -4.34 6.63
C ASP A 201 7.60 -4.03 5.49
N LEU A 202 7.92 -3.04 4.68
CA LEU A 202 7.13 -2.64 3.52
C LEU A 202 8.06 -2.17 2.42
N ASP A 203 7.85 -2.64 1.19
CA ASP A 203 8.46 -2.04 0.00
C ASP A 203 7.36 -1.33 -0.77
N GLU A 204 7.43 -0.01 -0.90
CA GLU A 204 6.45 0.75 -1.70
C GLU A 204 6.68 0.53 -3.20
N SER A 205 5.59 0.58 -3.95
CA SER A 205 5.58 0.57 -5.41
C SER A 205 6.44 1.68 -5.99
N TRP A 206 7.17 1.33 -7.05
CA TRP A 206 8.10 2.19 -7.76
C TRP A 206 7.96 2.02 -9.27
N GLY A 207 6.94 2.68 -9.82
CA GLY A 207 6.64 2.67 -11.25
C GLY A 207 6.40 1.25 -11.79
N SER A 208 6.83 1.00 -13.03
CA SER A 208 6.65 -0.30 -13.68
C SER A 208 7.58 -1.41 -13.14
N VAL A 209 8.66 -1.05 -12.43
CA VAL A 209 9.66 -2.01 -11.93
C VAL A 209 9.23 -2.63 -10.59
N GLY A 210 8.45 -1.90 -9.80
CA GLY A 210 7.77 -2.43 -8.62
C GLY A 210 6.32 -1.95 -8.63
N PRO A 211 5.40 -2.57 -9.37
CA PRO A 211 4.05 -2.04 -9.55
C PRO A 211 3.15 -2.14 -8.30
N PHE A 212 3.62 -2.84 -7.26
CA PHE A 212 2.85 -3.13 -6.05
C PHE A 212 3.62 -2.74 -4.81
N ASP A 213 2.87 -2.37 -3.77
CA ASP A 213 3.38 -2.24 -2.42
C ASP A 213 3.42 -3.64 -1.81
N TRP A 214 4.58 -4.07 -1.32
CA TRP A 214 4.77 -5.37 -0.72
C TRP A 214 4.86 -5.24 0.80
N LEU A 215 3.88 -5.80 1.51
CA LEU A 215 3.94 -5.95 2.95
C LEU A 215 4.68 -7.24 3.29
N TYR A 216 5.60 -7.15 4.25
CA TYR A 216 6.30 -8.30 4.82
C TYR A 216 5.98 -8.39 6.31
N VAL A 217 5.47 -9.55 6.76
CA VAL A 217 5.24 -9.80 8.18
C VAL A 217 5.91 -11.10 8.62
N HIS A 218 6.66 -11.07 9.70
CA HIS A 218 7.42 -12.22 10.21
C HIS A 218 6.96 -12.60 11.61
N ASN A 219 6.73 -13.89 11.85
CA ASN A 219 6.51 -14.43 13.19
C ASN A 219 7.81 -15.01 13.75
N GLN A 220 8.50 -14.27 14.62
CA GLN A 220 9.73 -14.72 15.31
C GLN A 220 9.48 -15.68 16.48
N GLY A 221 8.22 -16.03 16.76
CA GLY A 221 7.84 -16.83 17.93
C GLY A 221 7.26 -18.20 17.56
N PRO A 222 6.60 -18.87 18.51
CA PRO A 222 5.87 -20.11 18.26
C PRO A 222 4.80 -19.96 17.17
N VAL A 223 4.14 -21.06 16.80
CA VAL A 223 2.99 -21.01 15.87
C VAL A 223 1.87 -20.12 16.43
N ILE A 224 1.22 -19.33 15.57
CA ILE A 224 0.00 -18.57 15.90
C ILE A 224 -1.15 -19.17 15.08
N ARG A 225 -2.23 -19.59 15.75
CA ARG A 225 -3.42 -20.12 15.09
C ARG A 225 -4.52 -19.07 15.02
N ASP A 226 -5.31 -19.13 13.97
CA ASP A 226 -6.49 -18.28 13.77
C ASP A 226 -6.19 -16.79 13.97
N ALA A 227 -5.16 -16.30 13.29
CA ALA A 227 -4.69 -14.93 13.42
C ALA A 227 -5.42 -14.02 12.43
N THR A 228 -6.09 -12.99 12.93
CA THR A 228 -6.55 -11.86 12.12
C THR A 228 -5.51 -10.75 12.22
N VAL A 229 -4.90 -10.40 11.09
CA VAL A 229 -3.86 -9.37 11.02
C VAL A 229 -4.46 -8.13 10.38
N VAL A 230 -4.56 -7.05 11.14
CA VAL A 230 -5.07 -5.76 10.69
C VAL A 230 -3.89 -4.86 10.40
N VAL A 231 -3.78 -4.41 9.17
CA VAL A 231 -2.70 -3.55 8.70
C VAL A 231 -3.29 -2.21 8.34
N LYS A 232 -2.80 -1.16 8.97
CA LYS A 232 -3.18 0.22 8.69
C LYS A 232 -1.99 0.99 8.12
N LEU A 233 -2.15 1.45 6.89
CA LEU A 233 -1.21 2.31 6.19
C LEU A 233 -1.59 3.76 6.41
N THR A 234 -0.60 4.64 6.57
CA THR A 234 -0.77 6.10 6.59
C THR A 234 0.15 6.72 5.55
N GLY A 235 -0.43 7.44 4.60
CA GLY A 235 0.23 8.07 3.46
C GLY A 235 0.82 9.44 3.77
N ALA A 236 1.47 10.03 2.76
CA ALA A 236 2.20 11.28 2.92
C ALA A 236 1.30 12.49 3.21
N ASP A 237 0.08 12.45 2.68
CA ASP A 237 -0.99 13.44 2.81
C ASP A 237 -1.89 13.19 4.05
N GLY A 238 -1.61 12.14 4.83
CA GLY A 238 -2.43 11.73 5.97
C GLY A 238 -3.59 10.81 5.61
N ALA A 239 -3.76 10.43 4.34
CA ALA A 239 -4.72 9.40 3.96
C ALA A 239 -4.39 8.08 4.67
N THR A 240 -5.42 7.31 5.01
CA THR A 240 -5.23 6.00 5.66
C THR A 240 -5.97 4.90 4.92
N ARG A 241 -5.40 3.70 4.96
CA ARG A 241 -6.01 2.49 4.40
C ARG A 241 -5.86 1.35 5.39
N THR A 242 -6.94 0.63 5.65
CA THR A 242 -6.93 -0.56 6.53
C THR A 242 -7.19 -1.79 5.68
N ASN A 243 -6.32 -2.79 5.82
CA ASN A 243 -6.44 -4.10 5.20
C ASN A 243 -6.49 -5.16 6.31
N VAL A 244 -7.35 -6.17 6.14
CA VAL A 244 -7.54 -7.24 7.12
C VAL A 244 -7.15 -8.57 6.48
N HIS A 245 -6.24 -9.29 7.12
CA HIS A 245 -5.81 -10.61 6.68
C HIS A 245 -6.24 -11.66 7.68
N PHE A 246 -6.40 -12.90 7.23
CA PHE A 246 -6.68 -14.04 8.10
C PHE A 246 -5.73 -15.18 7.79
N ILE A 247 -5.07 -15.68 8.83
CA ILE A 247 -4.10 -16.77 8.76
C ILE A 247 -4.57 -17.87 9.70
N ARG A 248 -4.97 -19.02 9.14
CA ARG A 248 -5.42 -20.16 9.94
C ARG A 248 -4.28 -20.74 10.78
N ASN A 249 -3.08 -20.84 10.21
CA ASN A 249 -1.89 -21.34 10.87
C ASN A 249 -0.68 -20.53 10.39
N TRP A 250 -0.11 -19.70 11.27
CA TRP A 250 1.11 -18.95 11.03
C TRP A 250 2.26 -19.66 11.73
N ASP A 251 3.09 -20.31 10.93
CA ASP A 251 4.20 -21.10 11.45
C ASP A 251 5.26 -20.25 12.15
N ALA A 252 6.08 -20.93 12.96
CA ALA A 252 7.16 -20.30 13.68
C ALA A 252 8.30 -19.93 12.72
N ASN A 253 8.87 -18.74 12.90
CA ASN A 253 10.00 -18.22 12.13
C ASN A 253 9.75 -18.17 10.61
N THR A 254 8.53 -17.80 10.21
CA THR A 254 8.17 -17.67 8.79
C THR A 254 7.75 -16.25 8.43
N TRP A 255 8.18 -15.83 7.24
CA TRP A 255 7.68 -14.64 6.57
C TRP A 255 6.39 -14.94 5.85
N LEU A 256 5.47 -13.98 5.87
CA LEU A 256 4.34 -13.93 4.99
C LEU A 256 4.30 -12.58 4.28
N TYR A 257 3.76 -12.60 3.08
CA TYR A 257 3.80 -11.49 2.13
C TYR A 257 2.39 -11.07 1.79
N GLY A 258 2.14 -9.77 1.73
CA GLY A 258 0.89 -9.16 1.26
C GLY A 258 1.17 -8.26 0.05
N ARG A 259 0.29 -8.31 -0.95
CA ARG A 259 0.34 -7.42 -2.13
C ARG A 259 -0.71 -6.34 -1.98
N TYR A 260 -0.30 -5.08 -2.02
CA TYR A 260 -1.18 -3.91 -1.97
C TYR A 260 -1.07 -3.09 -3.24
N GLU A 261 -2.21 -2.54 -3.67
CA GLU A 261 -2.40 -1.97 -5.00
C GLU A 261 -3.15 -0.63 -4.91
N VAL A 262 -2.85 0.27 -5.85
CA VAL A 262 -3.49 1.60 -5.93
C VAL A 262 -4.97 1.55 -6.33
N GLY A 263 -5.48 0.38 -6.69
CA GLY A 263 -6.85 0.16 -7.13
C GLY A 263 -7.10 0.66 -8.55
N LEU A 264 -8.36 0.58 -8.98
CA LEU A 264 -8.81 1.04 -10.28
C LEU A 264 -9.26 2.50 -10.20
N GLN A 265 -8.67 3.36 -11.03
CA GLN A 265 -9.20 4.70 -11.27
C GLN A 265 -10.28 4.65 -12.35
N ALA A 266 -11.54 4.80 -11.96
CA ALA A 266 -12.65 4.75 -12.89
C ALA A 266 -13.70 5.79 -12.56
N LEU A 267 -14.15 6.53 -13.58
CA LEU A 267 -15.20 7.55 -13.46
C LEU A 267 -14.88 8.61 -12.37
N GLY A 268 -13.60 8.94 -12.19
CA GLY A 268 -13.12 9.91 -11.19
C GLY A 268 -13.07 9.38 -9.75
N LYS A 269 -13.23 8.06 -9.54
CA LYS A 269 -13.10 7.40 -8.23
C LYS A 269 -12.01 6.33 -8.26
N SER A 270 -11.31 6.18 -7.14
CA SER A 270 -10.47 5.01 -6.89
C SER A 270 -11.30 3.91 -6.23
N VAL A 271 -11.30 2.71 -6.78
CA VAL A 271 -12.04 1.55 -6.27
C VAL A 271 -11.09 0.38 -6.06
N GLY A 272 -11.24 -0.33 -4.94
CA GLY A 272 -10.43 -1.52 -4.65
C GLY A 272 -8.97 -1.21 -4.28
N ASN A 273 -8.66 0.04 -3.95
CA ASN A 273 -7.32 0.39 -3.49
C ASN A 273 -7.05 -0.25 -2.13
N THR A 274 -5.90 -0.92 -2.03
CA THR A 274 -5.39 -1.54 -0.81
C THR A 274 -4.12 -0.85 -0.32
N THR A 275 -3.69 0.23 -0.98
CA THR A 275 -2.63 1.12 -0.51
C THR A 275 -3.03 2.60 -0.45
N VAL A 276 -2.12 3.44 0.04
CA VAL A 276 -2.13 4.90 0.04
C VAL A 276 -0.84 5.43 -0.58
N PRO A 277 -0.86 6.55 -1.33
CA PRO A 277 0.35 7.13 -1.90
C PRO A 277 1.34 7.64 -0.84
N GLY A 278 2.63 7.38 -1.06
CA GLY A 278 3.71 7.92 -0.22
C GLY A 278 3.62 7.39 1.21
N VAL A 279 3.58 6.06 1.37
CA VAL A 279 3.43 5.45 2.71
C VAL A 279 4.49 6.01 3.67
N LYS A 280 4.07 6.40 4.87
CA LYS A 280 4.96 6.90 5.94
C LYS A 280 5.01 5.94 7.11
N LYS A 281 3.89 5.31 7.41
CA LYS A 281 3.71 4.48 8.60
C LYS A 281 2.85 3.26 8.30
N VAL A 282 3.26 2.12 8.86
CA VAL A 282 2.52 0.87 8.85
C VAL A 282 2.24 0.46 10.30
N GLU A 283 0.98 0.28 10.65
CA GLU A 283 0.55 -0.22 11.95
C GLU A 283 -0.05 -1.61 11.76
N VAL A 284 0.51 -2.63 12.41
CA VAL A 284 0.04 -4.01 12.33
C VAL A 284 -0.50 -4.44 13.69
N THR A 285 -1.75 -4.85 13.75
CA THR A 285 -2.37 -5.45 14.93
C THR A 285 -2.71 -6.90 14.64
N VAL A 286 -2.22 -7.83 15.46
CA VAL A 286 -2.55 -9.25 15.39
C VAL A 286 -3.55 -9.59 16.48
N TYR A 287 -4.66 -10.19 16.09
CA TYR A 287 -5.68 -10.76 16.97
C TYR A 287 -5.72 -12.27 16.80
N SER A 288 -5.39 -13.02 17.85
CA SER A 288 -5.59 -14.47 17.94
C SER A 288 -6.04 -14.84 19.37
N PRO A 289 -6.84 -15.91 19.54
CA PRO A 289 -7.23 -16.37 20.88
C PRO A 289 -6.05 -16.68 21.81
N SER A 290 -4.89 -17.03 21.24
CA SER A 290 -3.68 -17.41 21.98
C SER A 290 -2.65 -16.29 22.12
N PHE A 291 -2.76 -15.25 21.30
CA PHE A 291 -1.74 -14.20 21.20
C PHE A 291 -2.32 -12.95 20.53
N SER A 292 -2.08 -11.78 21.12
CA SER A 292 -2.42 -10.51 20.48
C SER A 292 -1.32 -9.48 20.70
N THR A 293 -1.00 -8.72 19.67
CA THR A 293 0.01 -7.66 19.74
C THR A 293 -0.27 -6.55 18.75
N ALA A 294 0.37 -5.40 18.95
CA ALA A 294 0.36 -4.29 18.02
C ALA A 294 1.79 -3.80 17.81
N VAL A 295 2.16 -3.59 16.55
CA VAL A 295 3.49 -3.14 16.12
C VAL A 295 3.31 -1.95 15.18
N SER A 296 4.21 -0.99 15.29
CA SER A 296 4.27 0.17 14.39
C SER A 296 5.64 0.22 13.73
N HIS A 297 5.65 0.41 12.42
CA HIS A 297 6.83 0.56 11.58
C HIS A 297 6.77 1.90 10.85
N THR A 298 7.86 2.67 10.90
CA THR A 298 8.02 3.93 10.16
C THR A 298 8.81 3.64 8.89
N TYR A 299 8.22 3.92 7.73
CA TYR A 299 8.78 3.61 6.41
C TYR A 299 9.43 4.82 5.72
N GLU A 300 9.09 6.05 6.14
CA GLU A 300 9.68 7.25 5.54
C GLU A 300 11.20 7.40 5.77
N GLY A 301 11.85 8.19 4.91
CA GLY A 301 13.28 8.47 5.00
C GLY A 301 14.16 7.30 4.58
N ASN A 302 15.05 6.86 5.46
CA ASN A 302 16.10 5.90 5.14
C ASN A 302 15.58 4.54 4.63
N ALA A 303 14.39 4.09 5.06
CA ALA A 303 13.84 2.81 4.58
C ALA A 303 13.47 2.92 3.09
N ARG A 304 12.63 3.89 2.73
CA ARG A 304 12.30 4.21 1.33
C ARG A 304 13.54 4.46 0.45
N ASP A 305 14.54 5.18 0.96
CA ASP A 305 15.77 5.44 0.21
C ASP A 305 16.55 4.15 -0.12
N ARG A 306 16.56 3.16 0.79
CA ARG A 306 17.19 1.86 0.56
C ARG A 306 16.48 1.06 -0.52
N ASP A 307 15.15 1.13 -0.58
CA ASP A 307 14.37 0.35 -1.54
C ASP A 307 14.48 0.95 -2.94
N ILE A 308 14.45 2.27 -3.04
CA ILE A 308 14.73 2.97 -4.31
C ILE A 308 16.17 2.68 -4.76
N ALA A 309 17.13 2.68 -3.84
CA ALA A 309 18.51 2.32 -4.16
C ALA A 309 18.62 0.88 -4.71
N LYS A 310 17.85 -0.08 -4.14
CA LYS A 310 17.79 -1.46 -4.62
C LYS A 310 17.29 -1.53 -6.06
N TYR A 311 16.22 -0.81 -6.42
CA TYR A 311 15.75 -0.74 -7.79
C TYR A 311 16.78 -0.07 -8.73
N CYS A 312 17.41 1.02 -8.26
CA CYS A 312 18.38 1.77 -9.05
C CYS A 312 19.73 1.05 -9.27
N LYS A 313 19.99 -0.10 -8.62
CA LYS A 313 21.20 -0.91 -8.91
C LYS A 313 21.26 -1.40 -10.35
N SER A 314 20.10 -1.65 -10.96
CA SER A 314 19.99 -2.08 -12.36
C SER A 314 19.80 -0.91 -13.32
N LEU A 315 19.85 0.34 -12.84
CA LEU A 315 19.65 1.52 -13.67
C LEU A 315 20.94 1.83 -14.45
N THR A 316 20.88 1.72 -15.77
CA THR A 316 22.00 2.01 -16.67
C THR A 316 21.56 2.92 -17.80
N PHE A 317 22.51 3.73 -18.30
CA PHE A 317 22.28 4.69 -19.37
C PHE A 317 23.34 4.58 -20.45
N THR A 318 22.94 4.86 -21.68
CA THR A 318 23.86 5.12 -22.79
C THR A 318 23.83 6.62 -23.09
N GLY A 319 25.01 7.25 -23.10
CA GLY A 319 25.15 8.67 -23.43
C GLY A 319 25.61 8.87 -24.88
N ARG A 320 25.12 9.93 -25.52
CA ARG A 320 25.60 10.40 -26.82
C ARG A 320 25.73 11.92 -26.80
N TYR A 321 26.90 12.42 -27.19
CA TYR A 321 27.10 13.86 -27.33
C TYR A 321 26.52 14.38 -28.66
N GLN A 322 25.83 15.52 -28.59
CA GLN A 322 25.44 16.29 -29.77
C GLN A 322 26.30 17.57 -29.84
N PRO A 323 27.26 17.64 -30.78
CA PRO A 323 28.05 18.84 -30.99
C PRO A 323 27.21 19.97 -31.60
N TYR A 324 27.75 21.20 -31.51
CA TYR A 324 27.21 22.32 -32.27
C TYR A 324 27.51 22.14 -33.76
N VAL A 325 26.48 22.22 -34.60
CA VAL A 325 26.64 22.17 -36.07
C VAL A 325 26.08 23.44 -36.69
N THR A 326 26.97 24.30 -37.19
CA THR A 326 26.62 25.46 -38.01
C THR A 326 26.35 25.00 -39.44
N LYS A 327 25.08 24.94 -39.88
CA LYS A 327 24.75 24.74 -41.30
C LYS A 327 23.62 25.68 -41.73
N ARG A 328 23.82 26.32 -42.88
CA ARG A 328 23.04 27.42 -43.50
C ARG A 328 21.54 27.15 -43.76
N TYR A 329 21.04 25.95 -43.48
CA TYR A 329 19.69 25.50 -43.87
C TYR A 329 18.86 24.86 -42.75
N TRP A 330 19.46 24.59 -41.58
CA TRP A 330 18.74 24.03 -40.44
C TRP A 330 18.93 24.97 -39.24
N PRO A 331 17.92 25.13 -38.37
CA PRO A 331 18.08 25.93 -37.15
C PRO A 331 19.26 25.41 -36.34
N ASP A 332 20.11 26.34 -35.90
CA ASP A 332 21.35 26.08 -35.16
C ASP A 332 21.16 24.99 -34.09
N THR A 333 21.86 23.86 -34.24
CA THR A 333 21.77 22.76 -33.28
C THR A 333 22.56 23.13 -32.03
N LYS A 334 21.88 23.37 -30.90
CA LYS A 334 22.56 23.61 -29.62
C LYS A 334 23.29 22.36 -29.15
N ARG A 335 24.48 22.55 -28.55
CA ARG A 335 25.24 21.51 -27.85
C ARG A 335 24.36 20.85 -26.79
N GLY A 336 24.50 19.55 -26.62
CA GLY A 336 23.78 18.81 -25.59
C GLY A 336 24.24 17.36 -25.48
N VAL A 337 23.64 16.64 -24.55
CA VAL A 337 23.80 15.19 -24.42
C VAL A 337 22.45 14.53 -24.52
N GLU A 338 22.41 13.42 -25.23
CA GLU A 338 21.29 12.49 -25.24
C GLU A 338 21.62 11.35 -24.28
N PHE A 339 20.72 11.04 -23.36
CA PHE A 339 20.78 9.81 -22.59
C PHE A 339 19.64 8.89 -23.02
N THR A 340 19.95 7.60 -23.13
CA THR A 340 19.00 6.51 -23.35
C THR A 340 18.95 5.65 -22.10
N LEU A 341 17.76 5.33 -21.61
CA LEU A 341 17.59 4.41 -20.49
C LEU A 341 17.67 2.96 -20.99
N ASP A 342 18.57 2.15 -20.45
CA ASP A 342 18.77 0.77 -20.91
C ASP A 342 18.42 -0.27 -19.84
N GLY A 343 18.79 -0.02 -18.58
CA GLY A 343 18.82 -1.06 -17.55
C GLY A 343 17.47 -1.47 -16.97
N LEU A 344 16.47 -0.59 -16.97
CA LEU A 344 15.13 -0.84 -16.43
C LEU A 344 14.06 -0.64 -17.49
N GLU A 345 12.90 -1.28 -17.34
CA GLU A 345 11.75 -1.11 -18.26
C GLU A 345 11.24 0.34 -18.27
N GLY A 346 11.34 1.00 -17.12
CA GLY A 346 11.23 2.44 -17.00
C GLY A 346 11.36 2.89 -15.55
N ILE A 347 11.44 4.20 -15.36
CA ILE A 347 11.49 4.84 -14.05
C ILE A 347 10.30 5.80 -13.89
N PRO A 348 9.74 5.92 -12.68
CA PRO A 348 8.61 6.81 -12.41
C PRO A 348 9.02 8.28 -12.50
N ARG A 349 8.11 9.20 -12.15
CA ARG A 349 8.38 10.63 -12.11
C ARG A 349 9.71 10.91 -11.41
N CYS A 350 10.59 11.64 -12.09
CA CYS A 350 11.93 11.91 -11.61
C CYS A 350 12.36 13.32 -12.00
N GLN A 351 13.26 13.88 -11.20
CA GLN A 351 14.02 15.07 -11.56
C GLN A 351 15.42 14.66 -11.97
N VAL A 352 15.89 15.22 -13.09
CA VAL A 352 17.20 14.93 -13.66
C VAL A 352 17.99 16.22 -13.72
N LYS A 353 19.13 16.24 -13.05
CA LYS A 353 20.08 17.34 -13.06
C LYS A 353 21.29 16.92 -13.87
N VAL A 354 21.61 17.66 -14.92
CA VAL A 354 22.79 17.41 -15.76
C VAL A 354 23.79 18.54 -15.57
N THR A 355 25.01 18.16 -15.22
CA THR A 355 26.15 19.07 -15.15
C THR A 355 27.12 18.78 -16.28
N PHE A 356 27.35 19.77 -17.14
CA PHE A 356 28.32 19.74 -18.22
C PHE A 356 29.65 20.31 -17.73
N TRP A 357 30.74 19.59 -17.94
CA TRP A 357 32.07 19.91 -17.43
C TRP A 357 33.06 20.20 -18.56
N LYS A 358 33.90 21.23 -18.36
CA LYS A 358 35.07 21.52 -19.18
C LYS A 358 36.21 21.99 -18.28
N GLY A 359 37.06 21.06 -17.85
CA GLY A 359 38.04 21.35 -16.81
C GLY A 359 37.34 21.78 -15.51
N LEU A 360 37.65 22.99 -15.03
CA LEU A 360 37.00 23.57 -13.83
C LEU A 360 35.68 24.29 -14.13
N LEU A 361 35.36 24.53 -15.40
CA LEU A 361 34.10 25.17 -15.78
C LEU A 361 32.98 24.13 -15.74
N GLN A 362 31.88 24.49 -15.09
CA GLN A 362 30.68 23.66 -15.01
C GLN A 362 29.43 24.46 -15.34
N LYS A 363 28.46 23.79 -15.95
CA LYS A 363 27.11 24.31 -16.14
C LYS A 363 26.09 23.26 -15.80
N THR A 364 25.16 23.61 -14.91
CA THR A 364 24.15 22.69 -14.40
C THR A 364 22.77 23.17 -14.77
N GLU A 365 21.93 22.26 -15.25
CA GLU A 365 20.51 22.50 -15.45
C GLU A 365 19.69 21.30 -14.98
N THR A 366 18.40 21.53 -14.77
CA THR A 366 17.48 20.56 -14.18
C THR A 366 16.25 20.40 -15.06
N TRP A 367 15.79 19.16 -15.21
CA TRP A 367 14.61 18.76 -15.96
C TRP A 367 13.71 17.88 -15.10
N GLU A 368 12.41 17.96 -15.33
CA GLU A 368 11.44 17.06 -14.73
C GLU A 368 10.83 16.16 -15.81
N PHE A 369 10.65 14.89 -15.48
CA PHE A 369 9.98 13.92 -16.32
C PHE A 369 8.92 13.20 -15.51
N ASP A 370 7.72 13.02 -16.08
CA ASP A 370 6.66 12.22 -15.45
C ASP A 370 6.97 10.73 -15.50
N TYR A 371 7.72 10.29 -16.51
CA TYR A 371 8.18 8.92 -16.70
C TYR A 371 9.32 8.87 -17.72
N TRP A 372 10.17 7.85 -17.64
CA TRP A 372 11.19 7.56 -18.64
C TRP A 372 11.24 6.05 -18.91
N LYS A 373 10.89 5.63 -20.15
CA LYS A 373 10.87 4.22 -20.56
C LYS A 373 12.22 3.72 -21.05
N ARG A 374 12.46 2.41 -20.99
CA ARG A 374 13.56 1.75 -21.69
C ARG A 374 13.57 2.13 -23.17
N GLY A 375 14.75 2.49 -23.66
CA GLY A 375 14.96 2.90 -25.06
C GLY A 375 14.55 4.34 -25.37
N ASP A 376 13.85 5.02 -24.45
CA ASP A 376 13.54 6.44 -24.66
C ASP A 376 14.81 7.27 -24.59
N LYS A 377 14.95 8.15 -25.57
CA LYS A 377 16.02 9.12 -25.68
C LYS A 377 15.55 10.44 -25.10
N LYS A 378 16.27 10.96 -24.10
CA LYS A 378 16.05 12.30 -23.55
C LYS A 378 17.24 13.17 -23.90
N MET A 379 16.94 14.29 -24.55
CA MET A 379 17.93 15.26 -25.00
C MET A 379 18.03 16.42 -24.00
N PHE A 380 19.23 16.62 -23.47
CA PHE A 380 19.55 17.63 -22.48
C PHE A 380 20.36 18.73 -23.15
N ARG A 381 19.68 19.83 -23.48
CA ARG A 381 20.30 21.03 -24.04
C ARG A 381 20.15 22.16 -23.03
N PRO A 382 21.25 22.76 -22.57
CA PRO A 382 21.15 23.88 -21.66
C PRO A 382 20.43 25.05 -22.36
N LYS A 383 19.57 25.77 -21.61
CA LYS A 383 18.78 26.91 -22.09
C LYS A 383 19.68 27.94 -22.75
N GLN A 384 20.75 28.29 -22.03
CA GLN A 384 21.85 29.08 -22.56
C GLN A 384 22.88 28.15 -23.22
N PRO A 385 23.40 28.46 -24.42
CA PRO A 385 24.40 27.62 -25.08
C PRO A 385 25.63 27.32 -24.21
N LEU A 386 26.27 26.18 -24.47
CA LEU A 386 27.62 25.92 -23.96
C LEU A 386 28.63 26.66 -24.83
N GLU A 387 29.56 27.36 -24.19
CA GLU A 387 30.63 28.12 -24.85
C GLU A 387 31.61 27.21 -25.60
N SER A 388 31.81 25.98 -25.11
CA SER A 388 32.70 24.99 -25.70
C SER A 388 32.15 23.56 -25.53
N ASP A 389 32.76 22.60 -26.23
CA ASP A 389 32.40 21.20 -26.12
C ASP A 389 32.85 20.67 -24.74
N PRO A 390 31.94 20.11 -23.93
CA PRO A 390 32.26 19.56 -22.62
C PRO A 390 33.13 18.31 -22.77
N THR A 391 33.96 18.04 -21.77
CA THR A 391 34.73 16.80 -21.65
C THR A 391 33.93 15.69 -20.98
N MET A 392 32.93 16.07 -20.17
CA MET A 392 32.10 15.13 -19.42
C MET A 392 30.72 15.75 -19.17
N ALA A 393 29.70 14.91 -19.10
CA ALA A 393 28.40 15.26 -18.54
C ALA A 393 28.07 14.28 -17.41
N THR A 394 27.73 14.81 -16.24
CA THR A 394 27.22 14.01 -15.11
C THR A 394 25.72 14.22 -14.98
N MET A 395 25.00 13.12 -14.78
CA MET A 395 23.57 13.09 -14.55
C MET A 395 23.30 12.63 -13.12
N GLU A 396 22.53 13.42 -12.38
CA GLU A 396 22.02 13.13 -11.05
C GLU A 396 20.49 13.00 -11.17
N ILE A 397 19.95 11.84 -10.80
CA ILE A 397 18.52 11.54 -10.86
C ILE A 397 17.99 11.44 -9.44
N SER A 398 16.95 12.20 -9.14
CA SER A 398 16.24 12.17 -7.86
C SER A 398 14.76 11.84 -8.08
N PHE A 399 14.13 11.26 -7.07
CA PHE A 399 12.72 10.86 -7.10
C PHE A 399 11.91 11.61 -6.03
N PRO A 400 10.62 11.91 -6.27
CA PRO A 400 9.78 12.59 -5.30
C PRO A 400 9.67 11.85 -3.96
N GLY A 401 9.88 12.56 -2.86
CA GLY A 401 9.67 12.05 -1.49
C GLY A 401 10.74 11.07 -1.00
N THR A 402 11.92 11.07 -1.62
CA THR A 402 13.13 10.36 -1.17
C THR A 402 14.32 11.31 -1.19
N SER A 403 15.35 11.04 -0.38
CA SER A 403 16.63 11.76 -0.46
C SER A 403 17.66 11.02 -1.32
N TYR A 404 17.31 9.85 -1.88
CA TYR A 404 18.17 9.06 -2.74
C TYR A 404 18.44 9.79 -4.07
N GLN A 405 19.70 9.73 -4.49
CA GLN A 405 20.16 10.27 -5.76
C GLN A 405 21.02 9.25 -6.51
N HIS A 406 20.62 8.92 -7.74
CA HIS A 406 21.40 8.08 -8.63
C HIS A 406 22.32 8.94 -9.49
N HIS A 407 23.60 8.56 -9.57
CA HIS A 407 24.62 9.32 -10.29
C HIS A 407 25.16 8.52 -11.47
N TYR A 408 25.24 9.16 -12.63
CA TYR A 408 25.79 8.59 -13.85
C TYR A 408 26.74 9.59 -14.52
N SER A 409 27.89 9.14 -15.00
CA SER A 409 28.89 9.98 -15.67
C SER A 409 29.12 9.50 -17.09
N TYR A 410 29.03 10.42 -18.04
CA TYR A 410 29.34 10.18 -19.45
C TYR A 410 30.53 11.04 -19.88
N TYR A 411 31.59 10.39 -20.33
CA TYR A 411 32.75 11.05 -20.91
C TYR A 411 32.50 11.30 -22.39
N VAL A 412 32.63 12.56 -22.81
CA VAL A 412 32.40 12.95 -24.20
C VAL A 412 33.60 12.46 -25.01
N THR A 413 33.36 11.47 -25.87
CA THR A 413 34.34 11.04 -26.86
C THR A 413 34.38 12.05 -28.02
N PRO A 414 35.57 12.46 -28.48
CA PRO A 414 35.75 13.41 -29.58
C PRO A 414 35.06 13.02 -30.89
#